data_AF-A0A1V2AAV2-F1
#
_entry.id   AF-A0A1V2AAV2-F1
#
_cell.length_a   1.000
_cell.length_b   1.000
_cell.length_c   1.000
_cell.angle_alpha   90.00
_cell.angle_beta   90.00
_cell.angle_gamma   90.00
#
_symmetry.space_group_name_H-M   'P 1'
#
loop_
_entity.id
_entity.type
_entity.pdbx_description
1 polymer ?
#
loop_
_entity_poly.entity_id
_entity_poly.type
_entity_poly.pdbx_seq_one_letter_code
_entity_poly.pdbx_strand_id
1 'polypeptide(L)'
;MMSNIKAVLYYEFIGLKKAVSGFWIILGVMMILSILLSFSMSDGVVYMSGTSLALALYMIVTGFITVKVSLPYCIRRGATRNQFLAGIGLSFFLTSMVMAAIHTIFLELGTFAGNLLNVKKIHFFRASDLISETPSIFASTVIDMFLFFFCLAAAFFIGAIFFRFARKAGYTFLAISPLFFLPNIQEKLIELTRSLVNGPEFANFFIIFIIGIVCFAATWPVIRNLSIHPSS
;
A
#
# COMPACT_ATOMS: atom_id res chain seq x y z
N MET A 1 -14.91 0.45 25.32
CA MET A 1 -13.73 0.83 24.48
C MET A 1 -13.50 -0.16 23.34
N MET A 2 -13.35 -1.46 23.62
CA MET A 2 -13.19 -2.53 22.60
C MET A 2 -14.34 -2.62 21.58
N SER A 3 -15.59 -2.37 21.99
CA SER A 3 -16.77 -2.42 21.10
C SER A 3 -16.65 -1.43 19.93
N ASN A 4 -16.20 -0.21 20.19
CA ASN A 4 -16.06 0.83 19.16
C ASN A 4 -14.93 0.50 18.18
N ILE A 5 -13.81 -0.05 18.66
CA ILE A 5 -12.69 -0.49 17.81
C ILE A 5 -13.14 -1.62 16.88
N LYS A 6 -13.88 -2.60 17.41
CA LYS A 6 -14.47 -3.68 16.60
C LYS A 6 -15.43 -3.13 15.54
N ALA A 7 -16.23 -2.12 15.87
CA ALA A 7 -17.13 -1.49 14.92
C ALA A 7 -16.38 -0.77 13.78
N VAL A 8 -15.28 -0.06 14.09
CA VAL A 8 -14.44 0.57 13.05
C VAL A 8 -13.81 -0.49 12.14
N LEU A 9 -13.25 -1.56 12.71
CA LEU A 9 -12.69 -2.68 11.93
C LEU A 9 -13.72 -3.32 11.01
N TYR A 10 -14.92 -3.58 11.52
CA TYR A 10 -16.00 -4.18 10.76
C TYR A 10 -16.46 -3.27 9.61
N TYR A 11 -16.56 -1.97 9.87
CA TYR A 11 -16.92 -0.98 8.86
C TYR A 11 -15.89 -0.90 7.74
N GLU A 12 -14.60 -0.81 8.07
CA GLU A 12 -13.51 -0.84 7.09
C GLU A 12 -13.55 -2.12 6.26
N PHE A 13 -13.69 -3.28 6.90
CA PHE A 13 -13.73 -4.56 6.20
C PHE A 13 -14.87 -4.64 5.18
N ILE A 14 -16.08 -4.22 5.56
CA ILE A 14 -17.22 -4.19 4.63
C ILE A 14 -16.97 -3.20 3.49
N GLY A 15 -16.45 -2.02 3.81
CA GLY A 15 -16.16 -0.99 2.82
C GLY A 15 -15.13 -1.46 1.78
N LEU A 16 -14.10 -2.19 2.22
CA LEU A 16 -13.03 -2.68 1.37
C LEU A 16 -13.41 -3.92 0.56
N LYS A 17 -14.27 -4.81 1.08
CA LYS A 17 -14.58 -6.12 0.46
C LYS A 17 -14.86 -6.04 -1.04
N LYS A 18 -15.73 -5.11 -1.48
CA LYS A 18 -16.07 -4.97 -2.91
C LYS A 18 -14.89 -4.47 -3.75
N ALA A 19 -14.18 -3.46 -3.25
CA ALA A 19 -13.02 -2.89 -3.93
C ALA A 19 -11.87 -3.90 -4.05
N VAL A 20 -11.61 -4.64 -2.97
CA VAL A 20 -10.61 -5.72 -2.91
C VAL A 20 -10.96 -6.81 -3.92
N SER A 21 -12.21 -7.28 -3.93
CA SER A 21 -12.63 -8.31 -4.88
C SER A 21 -12.50 -7.86 -6.33
N GLY A 22 -12.88 -6.62 -6.65
CA GLY A 22 -12.74 -6.06 -8.00
C GLY A 22 -11.27 -5.98 -8.43
N PHE A 23 -10.39 -5.51 -7.54
CA PHE A 23 -8.95 -5.43 -7.79
C PHE A 23 -8.34 -6.79 -8.11
N TRP A 24 -8.65 -7.83 -7.33
CA TRP A 24 -8.14 -9.18 -7.57
C TRP A 24 -8.69 -9.82 -8.86
N ILE A 25 -9.94 -9.53 -9.24
CA ILE A 25 -10.48 -9.98 -10.52
C ILE A 25 -9.70 -9.35 -11.68
N ILE A 26 -9.44 -8.04 -11.64
CA ILE A 26 -8.68 -7.35 -12.68
C ILE A 26 -7.27 -7.91 -12.77
N LEU A 27 -6.57 -8.08 -11.63
CA LEU A 27 -5.25 -8.71 -11.61
C LEU A 27 -5.27 -10.14 -12.15
N GLY A 28 -6.26 -10.95 -11.79
CA GLY A 28 -6.43 -12.31 -12.28
C GLY A 28 -6.60 -12.37 -13.80
N VAL A 29 -7.46 -11.51 -14.35
CA VAL A 29 -7.66 -11.39 -15.80
C VAL A 29 -6.36 -10.96 -16.49
N MET A 30 -5.64 -9.98 -15.93
CA MET A 30 -4.35 -9.56 -16.48
C MET A 30 -3.32 -10.69 -16.47
N MET A 31 -3.27 -11.50 -15.41
CA MET A 31 -2.38 -12.65 -15.35
C MET A 31 -2.69 -13.68 -16.43
N ILE A 32 -3.97 -14.01 -16.63
CA ILE A 32 -4.40 -14.93 -17.69
C ILE A 32 -4.03 -14.37 -19.06
N LEU A 33 -4.27 -13.08 -19.31
CA LEU A 33 -3.89 -12.43 -20.57
C LEU A 33 -2.37 -12.47 -20.80
N SER A 34 -1.56 -12.21 -19.76
CA SER A 34 -0.10 -12.31 -19.86
C SER A 34 0.37 -13.72 -20.21
N ILE A 35 -0.26 -14.76 -19.64
CA ILE A 35 0.04 -16.16 -19.99
C ILE A 35 -0.41 -16.46 -21.43
N LEU A 36 -1.59 -16.00 -21.86
CA LEU A 36 -2.03 -16.20 -23.25
C LEU A 36 -1.12 -15.52 -24.27
N LEU A 37 -0.64 -14.31 -23.97
CA LEU A 37 0.32 -13.59 -24.81
C LEU A 37 1.66 -14.32 -24.92
N SER A 38 2.05 -15.09 -23.89
CA SER A 38 3.29 -15.87 -23.92
C SER A 38 3.34 -16.88 -25.05
N PHE A 39 2.20 -17.45 -25.41
CA PHE A 39 2.10 -18.43 -26.50
C PHE A 39 2.23 -17.78 -27.89
N SER A 40 1.97 -16.48 -27.98
CA SER A 40 2.09 -15.71 -29.23
C SER A 40 3.51 -15.19 -29.46
N MET A 41 4.31 -15.03 -28.41
CA MET A 41 5.69 -14.54 -28.50
C MET A 41 6.69 -15.70 -28.73
N SER A 42 7.59 -15.55 -29.70
CA SER A 42 8.56 -16.59 -30.11
C SER A 42 9.47 -17.08 -28.99
N ASP A 43 9.72 -16.22 -28.00
CA ASP A 43 10.68 -16.48 -26.94
C ASP A 43 10.05 -17.24 -25.76
N GLY A 44 8.71 -17.27 -25.68
CA GLY A 44 7.97 -17.96 -24.61
C GLY A 44 8.24 -17.43 -23.20
N VAL A 45 8.77 -16.20 -23.09
CA VAL A 45 9.07 -15.52 -21.82
C VAL A 45 7.96 -14.52 -21.50
N VAL A 46 7.39 -14.63 -20.30
CA VAL A 46 6.41 -13.68 -19.77
C VAL A 46 7.07 -12.80 -18.75
N TYR A 47 7.03 -11.49 -18.96
CA TYR A 47 7.38 -10.50 -17.95
C TYR A 47 6.10 -9.89 -17.40
N MET A 48 5.67 -10.33 -16.20
CA MET A 48 4.69 -9.60 -15.41
C MET A 48 5.43 -8.65 -14.47
N SER A 49 5.86 -7.52 -15.04
CA SER A 49 6.40 -6.42 -14.27
C SER A 49 5.25 -5.58 -13.70
N GLY A 50 5.15 -5.48 -12.37
CA GLY A 50 4.31 -4.46 -11.73
C GLY A 50 3.13 -4.95 -10.89
N THR A 51 3.00 -6.24 -10.55
CA THR A 51 1.95 -6.69 -9.62
C THR A 51 2.11 -6.04 -8.24
N SER A 52 3.33 -6.03 -7.72
CA SER A 52 3.67 -5.37 -6.43
C SER A 52 3.40 -3.86 -6.47
N LEU A 53 3.72 -3.21 -7.60
CA LEU A 53 3.47 -1.78 -7.81
C LEU A 53 1.96 -1.49 -7.86
N ALA A 54 1.19 -2.29 -8.59
CA ALA A 54 -0.26 -2.15 -8.67
C ALA A 54 -0.92 -2.31 -7.29
N LEU A 55 -0.46 -3.27 -6.48
CA LEU A 55 -0.90 -3.40 -5.09
C LEU A 55 -0.51 -2.17 -4.25
N ALA A 56 0.72 -1.69 -4.36
CA ALA A 56 1.16 -0.50 -3.63
C ALA A 56 0.31 0.74 -3.97
N LEU A 57 -0.02 0.94 -5.25
CA LEU A 57 -0.92 2.01 -5.69
C LEU A 57 -2.34 1.83 -5.13
N TYR A 58 -2.87 0.61 -5.14
CA TYR A 58 -4.16 0.30 -4.53
C TYR A 58 -4.18 0.64 -3.02
N MET A 59 -3.10 0.33 -2.31
CA MET A 59 -2.93 0.64 -0.89
C MET A 59 -2.87 2.15 -0.64
N ILE A 60 -2.18 2.90 -1.49
CA ILE A 60 -2.13 4.37 -1.41
C ILE A 60 -3.53 4.96 -1.58
N VAL A 61 -4.27 4.55 -2.61
CA VAL A 61 -5.63 5.06 -2.86
C VAL A 61 -6.55 4.72 -1.70
N THR A 62 -6.50 3.48 -1.21
CA THR A 62 -7.26 3.03 -0.05
C THR A 62 -6.98 3.89 1.18
N GLY A 63 -5.71 4.04 1.57
CA GLY A 63 -5.32 4.82 2.74
C GLY A 63 -5.77 6.27 2.67
N PHE A 64 -5.70 6.88 1.49
CA PHE A 64 -6.16 8.26 1.27
C PHE A 64 -7.69 8.41 1.37
N ILE A 65 -8.45 7.46 0.82
CA ILE A 65 -9.94 7.49 0.85
C ILE A 65 -10.47 7.24 2.26
N THR A 66 -9.84 6.35 3.03
CA THR A 66 -10.25 6.02 4.42
C THR A 66 -10.37 7.27 5.30
N VAL A 67 -9.50 8.27 5.13
CA VAL A 67 -9.64 9.55 5.87
C VAL A 67 -10.94 10.26 5.52
N LYS A 68 -11.26 10.38 4.23
CA LYS A 68 -12.39 11.20 3.77
C LYS A 68 -13.73 10.55 4.09
N VAL A 69 -13.81 9.23 4.02
CA VAL A 69 -15.06 8.47 4.16
C VAL A 69 -15.27 8.01 5.59
N SER A 70 -14.28 7.35 6.18
CA SER A 70 -14.46 6.62 7.43
C SER A 70 -14.34 7.51 8.66
N LEU A 71 -13.50 8.54 8.63
CA LEU A 71 -13.33 9.49 9.74
C LEU A 71 -14.66 10.20 10.10
N PRO A 72 -15.37 10.91 9.19
CA PRO A 72 -16.60 11.59 9.55
C PRO A 72 -17.71 10.61 9.93
N TYR A 73 -17.77 9.43 9.31
CA TYR A 73 -18.75 8.39 9.63
C TYR A 73 -18.58 7.86 11.06
N CYS A 74 -17.36 7.44 11.42
CA CYS A 74 -17.07 6.85 12.73
C CYS A 74 -17.25 7.86 13.87
N ILE A 75 -16.81 9.12 13.67
CA ILE A 75 -16.98 10.18 14.67
C ILE A 75 -18.47 10.50 14.87
N ARG A 76 -19.28 10.58 13.80
CA ARG A 76 -20.75 10.80 13.91
C ARG A 76 -21.46 9.66 14.63
N ARG A 77 -20.91 8.45 14.60
CA ARG A 77 -21.44 7.28 15.32
C ARG A 77 -20.96 7.17 16.77
N GLY A 78 -20.26 8.19 17.30
CA GLY A 78 -19.86 8.28 18.70
C GLY A 78 -18.48 7.69 19.02
N ALA A 79 -17.68 7.32 18.01
CA ALA A 79 -16.29 6.92 18.25
C ALA A 79 -15.44 8.14 18.58
N THR A 80 -14.63 8.03 19.64
CA THR A 80 -13.60 9.06 19.92
C THR A 80 -12.50 9.00 18.87
N ARG A 81 -11.80 10.13 18.65
CA ARG A 81 -10.69 10.21 17.68
C ARG A 81 -9.58 9.19 17.96
N ASN A 82 -9.29 8.89 19.23
CA ASN A 82 -8.29 7.90 19.65
C ASN A 82 -8.75 6.47 19.33
N GLN A 83 -10.03 6.17 19.58
CA GLN A 83 -10.60 4.87 19.26
C GLN A 83 -10.65 4.64 17.74
N PHE A 84 -10.95 5.69 16.97
CA PHE A 84 -10.88 5.64 15.51
C PHE A 84 -9.46 5.36 15.03
N LEU A 85 -8.47 6.12 15.52
CA LEU A 85 -7.07 5.92 15.13
C LEU A 85 -6.54 4.54 15.53
N ALA A 86 -6.84 4.06 16.73
CA ALA A 86 -6.48 2.70 17.13
C ALA A 86 -7.13 1.63 16.23
N GLY A 87 -8.41 1.81 15.87
CA GLY A 87 -9.13 0.91 14.98
C GLY A 87 -8.59 0.90 13.55
N ILE A 88 -8.32 2.08 12.98
CA ILE A 88 -7.74 2.20 11.64
C ILE A 88 -6.30 1.64 11.60
N GLY A 89 -5.48 1.92 12.61
CA GLY A 89 -4.11 1.41 12.65
C GLY A 89 -4.07 -0.11 12.67
N LEU A 90 -4.93 -0.73 13.47
CA LEU A 90 -5.09 -2.19 13.49
C LEU A 90 -5.67 -2.72 12.16
N SER A 91 -6.64 -2.01 11.57
CA SER A 91 -7.20 -2.34 10.27
C SER A 91 -6.14 -2.34 9.17
N PHE A 92 -5.27 -1.33 9.15
CA PHE A 92 -4.18 -1.21 8.18
C PHE A 92 -3.15 -2.31 8.34
N PHE A 93 -2.76 -2.62 9.58
CA PHE A 93 -1.86 -3.73 9.85
C PHE A 93 -2.44 -5.06 9.33
N LEU A 94 -3.68 -5.40 9.70
CA LEU A 94 -4.34 -6.62 9.23
C LEU A 94 -4.52 -6.65 7.70
N THR A 95 -4.92 -5.52 7.10
CA THR A 95 -5.12 -5.42 5.65
C THR A 95 -3.80 -5.60 4.90
N SER A 96 -2.71 -4.99 5.37
CA SER A 96 -1.39 -5.15 4.76
C SER A 96 -0.90 -6.60 4.83
N MET A 97 -1.11 -7.27 5.96
CA MET A 97 -0.73 -8.68 6.15
C MET A 97 -1.54 -9.61 5.24
N VAL A 98 -2.88 -9.46 5.21
CA VAL A 98 -3.75 -10.28 4.37
C VAL A 98 -3.44 -10.09 2.90
N MET A 99 -3.23 -8.84 2.46
CA MET A 99 -2.96 -8.56 1.05
C MET A 99 -1.58 -9.04 0.61
N ALA A 100 -0.56 -8.97 1.46
CA ALA A 100 0.76 -9.57 1.17
C ALA A 100 0.68 -11.10 1.08
N ALA A 101 -0.12 -11.74 1.94
CA ALA A 101 -0.35 -13.18 1.88
C ALA A 101 -1.09 -13.58 0.58
N ILE A 102 -2.18 -12.88 0.22
CA ILE A 102 -2.92 -13.15 -1.02
C ILE A 102 -2.02 -12.89 -2.24
N HIS A 103 -1.22 -11.82 -2.23
CA HIS A 103 -0.27 -11.53 -3.31
C HIS A 103 0.73 -12.66 -3.49
N THR A 104 1.27 -13.19 -2.40
CA THR A 104 2.20 -14.33 -2.44
C THR A 104 1.51 -15.56 -3.05
N ILE A 105 0.32 -15.92 -2.57
CA ILE A 105 -0.45 -17.06 -3.10
C ILE A 105 -0.76 -16.85 -4.59
N PHE A 106 -1.11 -15.63 -4.99
CA PHE A 106 -1.42 -15.29 -6.37
C PHE A 106 -0.23 -15.50 -7.31
N LEU A 107 0.96 -15.07 -6.89
CA LEU A 107 2.19 -15.28 -7.65
C LEU A 107 2.57 -16.76 -7.75
N GLU A 108 2.49 -17.49 -6.64
CA GLU A 108 2.74 -18.94 -6.63
C GLU A 108 1.77 -19.69 -7.56
N LEU A 109 0.48 -19.34 -7.53
CA LEU A 109 -0.52 -19.90 -8.46
C LEU A 109 -0.20 -19.55 -9.92
N GLY A 110 0.26 -18.32 -10.19
CA GLY A 110 0.69 -17.90 -11.52
C GLY A 110 1.88 -18.71 -12.04
N THR A 111 2.90 -18.92 -11.21
CA THR A 111 4.05 -19.76 -11.57
C THR A 111 3.65 -21.23 -11.79
N PHE A 112 2.79 -21.77 -10.93
CA PHE A 112 2.27 -23.12 -11.06
C PHE A 112 1.48 -23.32 -12.36
N ALA A 113 0.58 -22.38 -12.68
CA ALA A 113 -0.18 -22.39 -13.93
C ALA A 113 0.74 -22.29 -15.16
N GLY A 114 1.77 -21.44 -15.10
CA GLY A 114 2.78 -21.34 -16.15
C GLY A 114 3.54 -22.63 -16.41
N ASN A 115 3.95 -23.31 -15.34
CA ASN A 115 4.66 -24.58 -15.42
C ASN A 115 3.78 -25.68 -16.01
N LEU A 116 2.49 -25.75 -15.63
CA LEU A 116 1.53 -26.71 -16.20
C LEU A 116 1.35 -26.52 -17.71
N LEU A 117 1.43 -25.26 -18.15
CA LEU A 117 1.28 -24.83 -19.54
C LEU A 117 2.59 -24.85 -20.34
N ASN A 118 3.69 -25.34 -19.75
CA ASN A 118 5.01 -25.43 -20.38
C ASN A 118 5.56 -24.07 -20.89
N VAL A 119 5.18 -22.97 -20.23
CA VAL A 119 5.72 -21.64 -20.51
C VAL A 119 7.18 -21.61 -20.04
N LYS A 120 8.13 -21.28 -20.93
CA LYS A 120 9.57 -21.45 -20.69
C LYS A 120 10.07 -20.68 -19.46
N LYS A 121 9.63 -19.44 -19.27
CA LYS A 121 9.94 -18.61 -18.07
C LYS A 121 8.83 -17.60 -17.82
N ILE A 122 8.30 -17.56 -16.60
CA ILE A 122 7.46 -16.46 -16.11
C ILE A 122 8.23 -15.70 -15.05
N HIS A 123 8.53 -14.44 -15.33
CA HIS A 123 9.13 -13.53 -14.37
C HIS A 123 8.03 -12.61 -13.81
N PHE A 124 7.71 -12.82 -12.53
CA PHE A 124 6.91 -11.88 -11.76
C PHE A 124 7.84 -10.94 -11.02
N PHE A 125 7.62 -9.64 -11.14
CA PHE A 125 8.43 -8.66 -10.43
C PHE A 125 7.89 -8.41 -9.01
N ARG A 126 8.58 -8.93 -8.00
CA ARG A 126 8.30 -8.68 -6.59
C ARG A 126 9.11 -7.49 -6.09
N ALA A 127 8.60 -6.78 -5.08
CA ALA A 127 9.40 -5.77 -4.39
C ALA A 127 10.66 -6.38 -3.75
N SER A 128 10.62 -7.66 -3.38
CA SER A 128 11.76 -8.41 -2.88
C SER A 128 12.85 -8.68 -3.93
N ASP A 129 12.51 -8.68 -5.21
CA ASP A 129 13.45 -8.99 -6.30
C ASP A 129 14.39 -7.79 -6.58
N LEU A 130 14.06 -6.61 -6.04
CA LEU A 130 14.96 -5.45 -6.00
C LEU A 130 16.13 -5.65 -5.04
N ILE A 131 16.05 -6.67 -4.18
CA ILE A 131 16.91 -6.82 -3.02
C ILE A 131 17.76 -8.08 -3.15
N SER A 132 17.12 -9.20 -3.49
CA SER A 132 17.78 -10.50 -3.65
C SER A 132 17.35 -11.14 -4.96
N GLU A 133 18.26 -11.86 -5.62
CA GLU A 133 17.93 -12.61 -6.84
C GLU A 133 17.04 -13.84 -6.55
N THR A 134 17.06 -14.36 -5.31
CA THR A 134 16.24 -15.52 -4.88
C THR A 134 15.73 -15.38 -3.43
N PRO A 135 14.84 -14.41 -3.15
CA PRO A 135 14.34 -14.22 -1.79
C PRO A 135 13.45 -15.39 -1.37
N SER A 136 13.56 -15.79 -0.09
CA SER A 136 12.64 -16.76 0.51
C SER A 136 11.20 -16.23 0.44
N ILE A 137 10.24 -17.10 0.11
CA ILE A 137 8.80 -16.76 0.02
C ILE A 137 8.35 -16.01 1.27
N PHE A 138 8.77 -16.46 2.45
CA PHE A 138 8.43 -15.81 3.72
C PHE A 138 9.01 -14.40 3.82
N ALA A 139 10.27 -14.21 3.43
CA ALA A 139 10.90 -12.90 3.44
C ALA A 139 10.20 -11.95 2.47
N SER A 140 9.87 -12.41 1.26
CA SER A 140 9.12 -11.63 0.27
C SER A 140 7.74 -11.20 0.78
N THR A 141 7.00 -12.09 1.44
CA THR A 141 5.69 -11.74 2.03
C THR A 141 5.81 -10.68 3.12
N VAL A 142 6.83 -10.78 3.98
CA VAL A 142 7.04 -9.80 5.06
C VAL A 142 7.46 -8.44 4.49
N ILE A 143 8.32 -8.44 3.46
CA ILE A 143 8.72 -7.23 2.74
C ILE A 143 7.51 -6.53 2.11
N ASP A 144 6.67 -7.29 1.40
CA ASP A 144 5.43 -6.77 0.80
C ASP A 144 4.49 -6.20 1.88
N MET A 145 4.36 -6.89 3.02
CA MET A 145 3.55 -6.41 4.16
C MET A 145 4.05 -5.06 4.68
N PHE A 146 5.36 -4.92 4.90
CA PHE A 146 5.96 -3.67 5.38
C PHE A 146 5.76 -2.52 4.38
N LEU A 147 5.95 -2.80 3.09
CA LEU A 147 5.72 -1.84 2.03
C LEU A 147 4.25 -1.40 1.97
N PHE A 148 3.30 -2.34 1.99
CA PHE A 148 1.87 -2.05 1.93
C PHE A 148 1.39 -1.28 3.17
N PHE A 149 1.89 -1.62 4.35
CA PHE A 149 1.60 -0.87 5.57
C PHE A 149 2.10 0.57 5.47
N PHE A 150 3.33 0.77 5.02
CA PHE A 150 3.90 2.09 4.78
C PHE A 150 3.05 2.90 3.79
N CYS A 151 2.68 2.31 2.65
CA CYS A 151 1.82 2.94 1.65
C CYS A 151 0.47 3.38 2.23
N LEU A 152 -0.20 2.51 3.00
CA LEU A 152 -1.47 2.84 3.69
C LEU A 152 -1.28 3.99 4.68
N ALA A 153 -0.28 3.88 5.56
CA ALA A 153 -0.04 4.86 6.62
C ALA A 153 0.37 6.23 6.07
N ALA A 154 1.27 6.26 5.09
CA ALA A 154 1.71 7.50 4.44
C ALA A 154 0.55 8.17 3.68
N ALA A 155 -0.22 7.41 2.90
CA ALA A 155 -1.35 7.95 2.16
C ALA A 155 -2.48 8.43 3.08
N PHE A 156 -2.70 7.74 4.20
CA PHE A 156 -3.63 8.18 5.25
C PHE A 156 -3.17 9.48 5.92
N PHE A 157 -1.88 9.61 6.22
CA PHE A 157 -1.33 10.85 6.76
C PHE A 157 -1.50 12.02 5.78
N ILE A 158 -1.16 11.81 4.50
CA ILE A 158 -1.37 12.79 3.43
C ILE A 158 -2.86 13.13 3.32
N GLY A 159 -3.72 12.12 3.28
CA GLY A 159 -5.18 12.29 3.24
C GLY A 159 -5.70 13.12 4.40
N ALA A 160 -5.17 12.94 5.62
CA ALA A 160 -5.55 13.72 6.80
C ALA A 160 -5.15 15.19 6.69
N ILE A 161 -3.96 15.48 6.13
CA ILE A 161 -3.52 16.84 5.84
C ILE A 161 -4.50 17.48 4.83
N PHE A 162 -4.75 16.81 3.70
CA PHE A 162 -5.66 17.32 2.68
C PHE A 162 -7.08 17.50 3.20
N PHE A 163 -7.58 16.59 4.03
CA PHE A 163 -8.91 16.69 4.62
C PHE A 163 -9.03 17.88 5.58
N ARG A 164 -7.97 18.21 6.32
CA ARG A 164 -7.95 19.37 7.23
C ARG A 164 -7.84 20.71 6.49
N PHE A 165 -7.05 20.75 5.42
CA PHE A 165 -6.61 22.00 4.80
C PHE A 165 -7.19 22.21 3.38
N ALA A 166 -8.17 21.40 2.97
CA ALA A 166 -8.75 21.20 1.63
C ALA A 166 -8.39 22.21 0.51
N ARG A 167 -8.62 23.52 0.68
CA ARG A 167 -8.23 24.54 -0.32
C ARG A 167 -6.75 24.95 -0.21
N LYS A 168 -6.25 25.24 0.98
CA LYS A 168 -4.88 25.74 1.17
C LYS A 168 -3.83 24.67 0.91
N ALA A 169 -4.03 23.43 1.38
CA ALA A 169 -3.06 22.36 1.15
C ALA A 169 -2.98 21.88 -0.29
N GLY A 170 -4.07 21.94 -1.08
CA GLY A 170 -4.01 21.62 -2.51
C GLY A 170 -3.07 22.55 -3.28
N TYR A 171 -3.20 23.86 -3.07
CA TYR A 171 -2.30 24.84 -3.66
C TYR A 171 -0.87 24.75 -3.10
N THR A 172 -0.70 24.52 -1.80
CA THR A 172 0.63 24.34 -1.21
C THR A 172 1.32 23.06 -1.68
N PHE A 173 0.59 21.96 -1.85
CA PHE A 173 1.16 20.71 -2.36
C PHE A 173 1.54 20.84 -3.84
N LEU A 174 0.71 21.49 -4.67
CA LEU A 174 1.06 21.83 -6.06
C LEU A 174 2.22 22.84 -6.16
N ALA A 175 2.36 23.75 -5.17
CA ALA A 175 3.47 24.70 -5.12
C ALA A 175 4.78 24.07 -4.61
N ILE A 176 4.71 23.01 -3.80
CA ILE A 176 5.87 22.28 -3.27
C ILE A 176 6.26 21.09 -4.16
N SER A 177 5.35 20.55 -4.98
CA SER A 177 5.68 19.47 -5.92
C SER A 177 6.90 19.76 -6.82
N PRO A 178 7.15 21.00 -7.30
CA PRO A 178 8.36 21.33 -8.05
C PRO A 178 9.63 21.25 -7.20
N LEU A 179 9.56 21.48 -5.89
CA LEU A 179 10.73 21.38 -5.01
C LEU A 179 11.26 19.93 -4.91
N PHE A 180 10.41 18.92 -5.12
CA PHE A 180 10.88 17.53 -5.21
C PHE A 180 11.78 17.26 -6.44
N PHE A 181 11.75 18.14 -7.44
CA PHE A 181 12.63 18.08 -8.60
C PHE A 181 13.94 18.85 -8.41
N LEU A 182 14.17 19.46 -7.24
CA LEU A 182 15.45 20.13 -6.96
C LEU A 182 16.57 19.11 -6.82
N PRO A 183 17.76 19.38 -7.40
CA PRO A 183 18.90 18.45 -7.40
C PRO A 183 19.28 17.96 -5.99
N ASN A 184 19.31 18.85 -5.00
CA ASN A 184 19.68 18.49 -3.63
C ASN A 184 18.68 17.54 -2.95
N ILE A 185 17.40 17.64 -3.29
CA ILE A 185 16.36 16.73 -2.74
C ILE A 185 16.42 15.40 -3.50
N GLN A 186 16.67 15.44 -4.81
CA GLN A 186 16.90 14.23 -5.60
C GLN A 186 18.14 13.47 -5.13
N GLU A 187 19.26 14.14 -4.87
CA GLU A 187 20.48 13.51 -4.35
C GLU A 187 20.23 12.85 -3.00
N LYS A 188 19.52 13.51 -2.07
CA LYS A 188 19.13 12.90 -0.79
C LYS A 188 18.15 11.75 -0.95
N LEU A 189 17.20 11.83 -1.89
CA LEU A 189 16.29 10.72 -2.21
C LEU A 189 17.05 9.55 -2.85
N ILE A 190 18.03 9.83 -3.69
CA ILE A 190 18.90 8.85 -4.34
C ILE A 190 19.85 8.21 -3.32
N GLU A 191 20.37 8.98 -2.36
CA GLU A 191 21.21 8.47 -1.28
C GLU A 191 20.38 7.66 -0.26
N LEU A 192 19.15 8.09 0.03
CA LEU A 192 18.19 7.32 0.82
C LEU A 192 17.83 6.00 0.12
N THR A 193 17.54 6.04 -1.18
CA THR A 193 17.25 4.81 -1.95
C THR A 193 18.50 3.93 -2.07
N ARG A 194 19.70 4.47 -2.27
CA ARG A 194 20.95 3.69 -2.28
C ARG A 194 21.28 3.07 -0.93
N SER A 195 21.09 3.80 0.18
CA SER A 195 21.28 3.23 1.52
C SER A 195 20.23 2.14 1.83
N LEU A 196 19.00 2.30 1.33
CA LEU A 196 17.96 1.27 1.38
C LEU A 196 18.22 0.07 0.45
N VAL A 197 19.09 0.20 -0.56
CA VAL A 197 19.49 -0.90 -1.46
C VAL A 197 20.76 -1.60 -0.99
N ASN A 198 21.70 -0.88 -0.36
CA ASN A 198 23.05 -1.40 -0.03
C ASN A 198 23.22 -1.87 1.44
N GLY A 199 22.22 -1.66 2.30
CA GLY A 199 22.21 -2.19 3.68
C GLY A 199 21.84 -3.68 3.73
N PRO A 200 21.94 -4.36 4.89
CA PRO A 200 21.43 -5.72 5.04
C PRO A 200 19.95 -5.75 4.63
N GLU A 201 19.68 -6.49 3.58
CA GLU A 201 18.49 -6.51 2.74
C GLU A 201 17.15 -6.41 3.51
N PHE A 202 17.04 -7.11 4.63
CA PHE A 202 15.85 -7.13 5.48
C PHE A 202 15.72 -5.89 6.39
N ALA A 203 16.83 -5.32 6.84
CA ALA A 203 16.85 -4.17 7.75
C ALA A 203 16.28 -2.90 7.09
N ASN A 204 16.47 -2.74 5.78
CA ASN A 204 15.99 -1.58 5.04
C ASN A 204 14.46 -1.54 4.93
N PHE A 205 13.81 -2.69 4.74
CA PHE A 205 12.35 -2.77 4.75
C PHE A 205 11.75 -2.65 6.14
N PHE A 206 12.48 -3.08 7.17
CA PHE A 206 12.11 -2.79 8.55
C PHE A 206 12.14 -1.30 8.85
N ILE A 207 13.12 -0.55 8.32
CA ILE A 207 13.14 0.92 8.42
C ILE A 207 11.92 1.53 7.73
N ILE A 208 11.53 1.05 6.54
CA ILE A 208 10.31 1.51 5.85
C ILE A 208 9.06 1.29 6.71
N PHE A 209 8.96 0.15 7.39
CA PHE A 209 7.87 -0.13 8.32
C PHE A 209 7.86 0.84 9.51
N ILE A 210 9.03 1.13 10.11
CA ILE A 210 9.17 2.13 11.17
C ILE A 210 8.72 3.51 10.68
N ILE A 211 9.15 3.93 9.49
CA ILE A 211 8.70 5.19 8.90
C ILE A 211 7.18 5.20 8.74
N GLY A 212 6.57 4.08 8.33
CA GLY A 212 5.12 3.92 8.27
C GLY A 212 4.44 4.13 9.62
N ILE A 213 4.98 3.55 10.70
CA ILE A 213 4.48 3.76 12.07
C ILE A 213 4.59 5.23 12.46
N VAL A 214 5.72 5.88 12.16
CA VAL A 214 5.93 7.30 12.45
C VAL A 214 4.94 8.17 11.68
N CYS A 215 4.69 7.91 10.40
CA CYS A 215 3.68 8.59 9.60
C CYS A 215 2.28 8.41 10.19
N PHE A 216 1.94 7.20 10.63
CA PHE A 216 0.66 6.91 11.26
C PHE A 216 0.51 7.69 12.58
N ALA A 217 1.53 7.65 13.44
CA ALA A 217 1.57 8.39 14.71
C ALA A 217 1.49 9.91 14.49
N ALA A 218 2.17 10.43 13.46
CA ALA A 218 2.11 11.84 13.06
C ALA A 218 0.70 12.27 12.59
N THR A 219 -0.19 11.33 12.28
CA THR A 219 -1.58 11.64 11.91
C THR A 219 -2.42 12.08 13.12
N TRP A 220 -2.06 11.66 14.34
CA TRP A 220 -2.72 12.06 15.58
C TRP A 220 -2.88 13.58 15.77
N PRO A 221 -1.81 14.41 15.71
CA PRO A 221 -1.93 15.87 15.85
C PRO A 221 -2.72 16.54 14.72
N VAL A 222 -2.82 15.91 13.55
CA VAL A 222 -3.64 16.40 12.44
C VAL A 222 -5.12 16.18 12.74
N ILE A 223 -5.48 14.99 13.22
CA ILE A 223 -6.87 14.59 13.46
C ILE A 223 -7.46 15.21 14.73
N ARG A 224 -6.67 15.44 15.78
CA ARG A 224 -7.17 16.00 17.06
C ARG A 224 -7.91 17.34 16.90
N ASN A 225 -7.55 18.12 15.88
CA ASN A 225 -8.09 19.45 15.60
C ASN A 225 -9.05 19.48 14.39
N LEU A 226 -9.51 18.33 13.88
CA LEU A 226 -10.40 18.28 12.72
C LEU A 226 -11.85 18.64 13.09
N SER A 227 -12.40 19.62 12.38
CA SER A 227 -13.85 19.89 12.29
C SER A 227 -14.57 18.72 11.62
N ILE A 228 -15.77 18.38 12.10
CA ILE A 228 -16.61 17.29 11.56
C ILE A 228 -17.23 17.69 10.21
N HIS A 229 -17.13 18.97 9.83
CA HIS A 229 -17.60 19.49 8.55
C HIS A 229 -16.41 19.58 7.59
N PRO A 230 -16.48 18.94 6.41
CA PRO A 230 -15.49 19.19 5.37
C PRO A 230 -15.54 20.69 5.07
N SER A 231 -14.39 21.36 5.09
CA SER A 231 -14.31 22.76 4.70
C SER A 231 -14.74 22.85 3.23
N SER A 232 -15.94 23.38 2.99
CA SER A 232 -16.49 23.76 1.69
C SER A 232 -15.61 24.75 0.94
#